data_AF-A0A7S3U187-F1
#
_entry.id   AF-A0A7S3U187-F1
#
_cell.length_a   1.000
_cell.length_b   1.000
_cell.length_c   1.000
_cell.angle_alpha   90.00
_cell.angle_beta   90.00
_cell.angle_gamma   90.00
#
_symmetry.space_group_name_H-M   'P 1'
#
loop_
_entity.id
_entity.type
_entity.pdbx_description
1 polymer ?
#
loop_
_entity_poly.entity_id
_entity_poly.type
_entity_poly.pdbx_seq_one_letter_code
_entity_poly.pdbx_strand_id
1 'polypeptide(L)'
;QCFEAVLSRRADEPFDDDREHLLAAELHFTLQSLYVQALSSLRTQVVGCGRSPPHKEKSPAAAASPECTPGETAARVAAIKEMQRSHAATCVARLELTSPPPRVLSVAAAYALSEKEAVALTLLVLQRSHRTALFSGCLGSDSFEADQALLPALLCDASSLELAAFYDEERPHIKEGIIHVDEDYSSRQTASLSFEACDAIVNGLRAEARPDSYRRPYLVPGSSGVEGEAAAARTRAEAKRVKLDRLRLKLSGTKLLMALDSLEGAP
;
A
#
# COMPACT_ATOMS: atom_id res chain seq x y z
N GLN A 1 -7.48 -12.48 -10.68
CA GLN A 1 -6.85 -12.13 -11.98
C GLN A 1 -5.60 -11.25 -11.81
N CYS A 2 -5.56 -10.21 -10.97
CA CYS A 2 -4.33 -9.40 -10.81
C CYS A 2 -3.19 -10.05 -9.99
N PHE A 3 -3.49 -10.84 -8.94
CA PHE A 3 -2.46 -11.39 -8.04
C PHE A 3 -1.63 -12.54 -8.65
N GLU A 4 -2.29 -13.49 -9.33
CA GLU A 4 -1.59 -14.55 -10.06
C GLU A 4 -0.73 -13.98 -11.19
N ALA A 5 -1.19 -12.91 -11.85
CA ALA A 5 -0.40 -12.23 -12.89
C ALA A 5 0.91 -11.67 -12.32
N VAL A 6 0.86 -10.97 -11.17
CA VAL A 6 2.06 -10.44 -10.49
C VAL A 6 2.98 -11.56 -9.99
N LEU A 7 2.42 -12.64 -9.43
CA LEU A 7 3.17 -13.82 -8.99
C LEU A 7 3.79 -14.62 -10.15
N SER A 8 3.19 -14.53 -11.34
CA SER A 8 3.66 -15.21 -12.55
C SER A 8 4.71 -14.42 -13.33
N ARG A 9 4.95 -13.14 -12.97
CA ARG A 9 5.98 -12.32 -13.61
C ARG A 9 7.36 -12.82 -13.27
N ARG A 10 8.24 -12.76 -14.26
CA ARG A 10 9.60 -13.26 -14.12
C ARG A 10 10.52 -12.18 -13.56
N ALA A 11 11.63 -12.61 -12.95
CA ALA A 11 12.61 -11.72 -12.33
C ALA A 11 13.43 -10.91 -13.34
N ASP A 12 13.44 -11.31 -14.61
CA ASP A 12 14.17 -10.71 -15.73
C ASP A 12 13.39 -9.61 -16.47
N GLU A 13 12.18 -9.27 -16.01
CA GLU A 13 11.36 -8.21 -16.61
C GLU A 13 11.30 -6.97 -15.70
N PRO A 14 11.53 -5.73 -16.18
CA PRO A 14 11.32 -4.53 -15.38
C PRO A 14 9.84 -4.36 -14.98
N PHE A 15 9.55 -3.42 -14.09
CA PHE A 15 8.17 -3.00 -13.84
C PHE A 15 7.65 -2.19 -15.04
N ASP A 16 6.47 -2.56 -15.54
CA ASP A 16 5.81 -1.88 -16.66
C ASP A 16 5.42 -0.44 -16.28
N ASP A 17 5.02 -0.23 -15.02
CA ASP A 17 4.69 1.08 -14.46
C ASP A 17 4.66 1.11 -12.91
N ASP A 18 4.45 2.31 -12.35
CA ASP A 18 4.26 2.51 -10.90
C ASP A 18 3.11 1.68 -10.32
N ARG A 19 2.09 1.39 -11.12
CA ARG A 19 0.94 0.63 -10.64
C ARG A 19 1.31 -0.82 -10.42
N GLU A 20 2.09 -1.41 -11.31
CA GLU A 20 2.60 -2.76 -11.16
C GLU A 20 3.53 -2.86 -9.94
N HIS A 21 4.41 -1.88 -9.75
CA HIS A 21 5.25 -1.79 -8.55
C HIS A 21 4.41 -1.73 -7.27
N LEU A 22 3.38 -0.87 -7.24
CA LEU A 22 2.49 -0.76 -6.08
C LEU A 22 1.68 -2.04 -5.83
N LEU A 23 1.27 -2.78 -6.87
CA LEU A 23 0.63 -4.09 -6.70
C LEU A 23 1.60 -5.13 -6.12
N ALA A 24 2.88 -5.10 -6.52
CA ALA A 24 3.90 -5.97 -5.95
C ALA A 24 4.18 -5.62 -4.46
N ALA A 25 4.19 -4.33 -4.11
CA ALA A 25 4.27 -3.89 -2.72
C ALA A 25 3.02 -4.30 -1.91
N GLU A 26 1.84 -4.23 -2.50
CA GLU A 26 0.59 -4.69 -1.88
C GLU A 26 0.63 -6.18 -1.53
N LEU A 27 1.13 -7.01 -2.45
CA LEU A 27 1.38 -8.43 -2.22
C LEU A 27 2.40 -8.66 -1.10
N HIS A 28 3.49 -7.88 -1.06
CA HIS A 28 4.48 -7.95 0.01
C HIS A 28 3.83 -7.71 1.39
N PHE A 29 3.08 -6.62 1.55
CA PHE A 29 2.39 -6.32 2.81
C PHE A 29 1.30 -7.31 3.18
N THR A 30 0.60 -7.85 2.18
CA THR A 30 -0.39 -8.91 2.41
C THR A 30 0.28 -10.18 2.95
N LEU A 31 1.38 -10.62 2.33
CA LEU A 31 2.14 -11.76 2.82
C LEU A 31 2.69 -11.51 4.23
N GLN A 32 3.16 -10.29 4.52
CA GLN A 32 3.62 -9.89 5.85
C GLN A 32 2.51 -9.93 6.90
N SER A 33 1.32 -9.42 6.56
CA SER A 33 0.14 -9.53 7.45
C SER A 33 -0.22 -11.00 7.72
N LEU A 34 -0.27 -11.84 6.67
CA LEU A 34 -0.55 -13.28 6.83
C LEU A 34 0.51 -14.00 7.66
N TYR A 35 1.79 -13.62 7.51
CA TYR A 35 2.89 -14.16 8.31
C TYR A 35 2.71 -13.81 9.79
N VAL A 36 2.45 -12.53 10.10
CA VAL A 36 2.22 -12.06 11.48
C VAL A 36 1.01 -12.75 12.11
N GLN A 37 -0.10 -12.89 11.37
CA GLN A 37 -1.29 -13.61 11.82
C GLN A 37 -0.99 -15.08 12.11
N ALA A 38 -0.27 -15.76 11.21
CA ALA A 38 0.10 -17.16 11.39
C ALA A 38 1.04 -17.36 12.58
N LEU A 39 2.00 -16.45 12.79
CA LEU A 39 2.88 -16.46 13.97
C LEU A 39 2.10 -16.22 15.27
N SER A 40 1.16 -15.27 15.28
CA SER A 40 0.31 -15.00 16.44
C SER A 40 -0.55 -16.23 16.79
N SER A 41 -1.13 -16.88 15.78
CA SER A 41 -1.87 -18.14 15.95
C SER A 41 -0.97 -19.24 16.51
N LEU A 42 0.23 -19.43 15.94
CA LEU A 42 1.18 -20.44 16.42
C LEU A 42 1.61 -20.16 17.86
N ARG A 43 1.92 -18.90 18.21
CA ARG A 43 2.23 -18.49 19.59
C ARG A 43 1.08 -18.82 20.52
N THR A 44 -0.16 -18.55 20.12
CA THR A 44 -1.34 -18.87 20.93
C THR A 44 -1.51 -20.38 21.12
N GLN A 45 -1.26 -21.19 20.09
CA GLN A 45 -1.35 -22.65 20.20
C GLN A 45 -0.21 -23.26 21.04
N VAL A 46 1.00 -22.71 20.96
CA VAL A 46 2.19 -23.24 21.67
C VAL A 46 2.25 -22.72 23.12
N VAL A 47 1.95 -21.45 23.34
CA VAL A 47 2.06 -20.78 24.66
C VAL A 47 0.72 -20.77 25.40
N GLY A 48 -0.41 -20.78 24.68
CA GLY A 48 -1.77 -20.69 25.24
C GLY A 48 -2.29 -21.98 25.88
N CYS A 49 -1.49 -23.03 26.01
CA CYS A 49 -1.80 -24.26 26.76
C CYS A 49 -2.03 -24.05 28.28
N GLY A 50 -2.32 -22.84 28.75
CA GLY A 50 -2.43 -22.52 30.18
C GLY A 50 -3.54 -21.56 30.62
N ARG A 51 -4.38 -21.01 29.75
CA ARG A 51 -5.52 -20.16 30.19
C ARG A 51 -6.77 -20.40 29.36
N SER A 52 -7.49 -21.46 29.68
CA SER A 52 -8.93 -21.52 29.46
C SER A 52 -9.60 -20.54 30.43
N PRO A 53 -10.40 -19.55 29.98
CA PRO A 53 -11.34 -18.90 30.88
C PRO A 53 -12.39 -19.93 31.31
N PRO A 54 -12.84 -19.94 32.58
CA PRO A 54 -13.83 -20.90 33.04
C PRO A 54 -15.17 -20.57 32.36
N HIS A 55 -15.74 -21.58 31.70
CA HIS A 55 -17.14 -21.66 31.24
C HIS A 55 -17.74 -20.43 30.53
N LYS A 56 -17.74 -20.47 29.19
CA LYS A 56 -18.94 -20.13 28.42
C LYS A 56 -19.24 -21.30 27.49
N GLU A 57 -20.43 -21.86 27.64
CA GLU A 57 -20.95 -22.95 26.81
C GLU A 57 -20.77 -22.62 25.32
N LYS A 58 -20.04 -23.48 24.61
CA LYS A 58 -19.86 -23.37 23.16
C LYS A 58 -21.23 -23.61 22.50
N SER A 59 -21.74 -22.61 21.81
CA SER A 59 -22.81 -22.79 20.82
C SER A 59 -22.41 -23.89 19.81
N PRO A 60 -23.31 -24.81 19.45
CA PRO A 60 -23.01 -25.96 18.58
C PRO A 60 -22.61 -25.56 17.14
N ALA A 61 -22.73 -24.29 16.77
CA ALA A 61 -22.30 -23.77 15.47
C ALA A 61 -20.77 -23.53 15.37
N ALA A 62 -20.02 -23.55 16.48
CA ALA A 62 -18.57 -23.33 16.48
C ALA A 62 -17.75 -24.64 16.33
N ALA A 63 -18.41 -25.80 16.18
CA ALA A 63 -17.79 -27.12 16.17
C ALA A 63 -17.26 -27.58 14.79
N ALA A 64 -17.34 -26.73 13.75
CA ALA A 64 -17.05 -27.12 12.36
C ALA A 64 -15.89 -26.34 11.70
N SER A 65 -15.06 -25.64 12.47
CA SER A 65 -13.77 -25.15 11.96
C SER A 65 -12.72 -26.22 12.24
N PRO A 66 -12.01 -26.76 11.23
CA PRO A 66 -10.92 -27.69 11.49
C PRO A 66 -9.85 -26.95 12.31
N GLU A 67 -9.69 -27.33 13.58
CA GLU A 67 -8.62 -26.82 14.44
C GLU A 67 -7.29 -27.29 13.85
N CYS A 68 -6.60 -26.41 13.14
CA CYS A 68 -5.32 -26.67 12.50
C CYS A 68 -4.28 -27.00 13.57
N THR A 69 -3.53 -28.10 13.41
CA THR A 69 -2.55 -28.51 14.42
C THR A 69 -1.38 -27.51 14.50
N PRO A 70 -0.62 -27.47 15.62
CA PRO A 70 0.59 -26.64 15.71
C PRO A 70 1.62 -26.96 14.61
N GLY A 71 1.73 -28.23 14.21
CA GLY A 71 2.60 -28.67 13.12
C GLY A 71 2.16 -28.14 11.75
N GLU A 72 0.85 -28.18 11.46
CA GLU A 72 0.29 -27.59 10.24
C GLU A 72 0.46 -26.07 10.21
N THR A 73 0.25 -25.40 11.35
CA THR A 73 0.44 -23.95 11.48
C THR A 73 1.91 -23.57 11.31
N ALA A 74 2.85 -24.33 11.85
CA ALA A 74 4.29 -24.13 11.65
C ALA A 74 4.71 -24.34 10.19
N ALA A 75 4.18 -25.37 9.52
CA ALA A 75 4.41 -25.58 8.08
C ALA A 75 3.88 -24.42 7.24
N ARG A 76 2.70 -23.88 7.59
CA ARG A 76 2.13 -22.69 6.96
C ARG A 76 3.00 -21.45 7.15
N VAL A 77 3.52 -21.22 8.35
CA VAL A 77 4.47 -20.12 8.63
C VAL A 77 5.72 -20.25 7.76
N ALA A 78 6.30 -21.45 7.66
CA ALA A 78 7.47 -21.70 6.82
C ALA A 78 7.18 -21.45 5.33
N ALA A 79 6.03 -21.90 4.84
CA ALA A 79 5.61 -21.67 3.45
C ALA A 79 5.41 -20.17 3.15
N ILE A 80 4.76 -19.42 4.05
CA ILE A 80 4.60 -17.96 3.88
C ILE A 80 5.96 -17.27 3.84
N LYS A 81 6.88 -17.64 4.74
CA LYS A 81 8.23 -17.07 4.77
C LYS A 81 9.03 -17.37 3.50
N GLU A 82 8.86 -18.54 2.90
CA GLU A 82 9.47 -18.87 1.61
C GLU A 82 8.89 -17.99 0.48
N MET A 83 7.56 -17.86 0.42
CA MET A 83 6.90 -16.99 -0.55
C MET A 83 7.36 -15.54 -0.42
N GLN A 84 7.51 -15.02 0.80
CA GLN A 84 8.03 -13.68 1.05
C GLN A 84 9.46 -13.51 0.52
N ARG A 85 10.34 -14.48 0.78
CA ARG A 85 11.73 -14.43 0.29
C ARG A 85 11.80 -14.47 -1.23
N SER A 86 11.05 -15.39 -1.85
CA SER A 86 10.98 -15.48 -3.31
C SER A 86 10.44 -14.19 -3.92
N HIS A 87 9.35 -13.66 -3.38
CA HIS A 87 8.73 -12.42 -3.87
C HIS A 87 9.65 -11.21 -3.73
N ALA A 88 10.31 -11.06 -2.58
CA ALA A 88 11.27 -9.98 -2.34
C ALA A 88 12.46 -10.06 -3.31
N ALA A 89 13.03 -11.24 -3.52
CA ALA A 89 14.13 -11.44 -4.47
C ALA A 89 13.71 -11.08 -5.91
N THR A 90 12.52 -11.50 -6.33
CA THR A 90 11.96 -11.11 -7.64
C THR A 90 11.79 -9.59 -7.72
N CYS A 91 11.21 -8.94 -6.71
CA CYS A 91 10.99 -7.50 -6.72
C CYS A 91 12.30 -6.70 -6.79
N VAL A 92 13.34 -7.11 -6.05
CA VAL A 92 14.67 -6.48 -6.12
C VAL A 92 15.25 -6.60 -7.53
N ALA A 93 15.26 -7.80 -8.11
CA ALA A 93 15.78 -8.01 -9.46
C ALA A 93 15.04 -7.17 -10.51
N ARG A 94 13.70 -7.08 -10.41
CA ARG A 94 12.89 -6.26 -11.32
C ARG A 94 13.15 -4.76 -11.12
N LEU A 95 13.32 -4.30 -9.87
CA LEU A 95 13.63 -2.91 -9.55
C LEU A 95 14.97 -2.47 -10.15
N GLU A 96 15.99 -3.33 -10.10
CA GLU A 96 17.31 -3.06 -10.71
C GLU A 96 17.25 -2.85 -12.22
N LEU A 97 16.28 -3.47 -12.89
CA LEU A 97 16.04 -3.32 -14.34
C LEU A 97 15.14 -2.14 -14.70
N THR A 98 14.44 -1.56 -13.72
CA THR A 98 13.41 -0.54 -13.95
C THR A 98 14.03 0.85 -14.01
N SER A 99 13.96 1.48 -15.18
CA SER A 99 14.40 2.86 -15.39
C SER A 99 13.36 3.64 -16.20
N PRO A 100 12.89 4.80 -15.72
CA PRO A 100 13.21 5.42 -14.44
C PRO A 100 12.64 4.62 -13.24
N PRO A 101 13.19 4.79 -12.01
CA PRO A 101 12.68 4.12 -10.83
C PRO A 101 11.23 4.54 -10.51
N PRO A 102 10.43 3.66 -9.87
CA PRO A 102 9.07 3.98 -9.47
C PRO A 102 8.97 5.29 -8.67
N ARG A 103 7.93 6.08 -8.93
CA ARG A 103 7.75 7.43 -8.35
C ARG A 103 7.86 7.45 -6.83
N VAL A 104 7.29 6.46 -6.15
CA VAL A 104 7.34 6.36 -4.67
C VAL A 104 8.77 6.24 -4.15
N LEU A 105 9.65 5.52 -4.87
CA LEU A 105 11.06 5.38 -4.52
C LEU A 105 11.86 6.66 -4.84
N SER A 106 11.53 7.33 -5.94
CA SER A 106 12.12 8.63 -6.29
C SER A 106 11.76 9.72 -5.27
N VAL A 107 10.52 9.72 -4.77
CA VAL A 107 10.09 10.60 -3.69
C VAL A 107 10.83 10.25 -2.40
N ALA A 108 10.97 8.97 -2.07
CA ALA A 108 11.75 8.55 -0.90
C ALA A 108 13.21 9.04 -0.98
N ALA A 109 13.84 8.92 -2.15
CA ALA A 109 15.19 9.44 -2.37
C ALA A 109 15.27 10.97 -2.21
N ALA A 110 14.28 11.73 -2.70
CA ALA A 110 14.25 13.19 -2.59
C ALA A 110 14.13 13.69 -1.14
N TYR A 111 13.45 12.93 -0.28
CA TYR A 111 13.39 13.19 1.16
C TYR A 111 14.54 12.55 1.96
N ALA A 112 15.50 11.90 1.28
CA ALA A 112 16.60 11.17 1.89
C ALA A 112 16.11 10.13 2.93
N LEU A 113 15.02 9.45 2.59
CA LEU A 113 14.47 8.37 3.41
C LEU A 113 15.38 7.14 3.35
N SER A 114 15.56 6.50 4.49
CA SER A 114 16.14 5.16 4.59
C SER A 114 15.25 4.12 3.91
N GLU A 115 15.79 2.93 3.69
CA GLU A 115 15.06 1.83 3.04
C GLU A 115 13.78 1.46 3.80
N LYS A 116 13.82 1.46 5.14
CA LYS A 116 12.65 1.19 6.00
C LYS A 116 11.62 2.31 5.95
N GLU A 117 12.07 3.57 5.90
CA GLU A 117 11.19 4.72 5.73
C GLU A 117 10.53 4.75 4.34
N ALA A 118 11.23 4.31 3.30
CA ALA A 118 10.67 4.16 1.96
C ALA A 118 9.56 3.08 1.91
N VAL A 119 9.75 1.97 2.63
CA VAL A 119 8.70 0.95 2.81
C VAL A 119 7.50 1.54 3.56
N ALA A 120 7.73 2.30 4.63
CA ALA A 120 6.66 2.99 5.37
C ALA A 120 5.89 4.00 4.50
N LEU A 121 6.59 4.80 3.68
CA LEU A 121 5.96 5.68 2.71
C LEU A 121 5.09 4.90 1.72
N THR A 122 5.58 3.77 1.22
CA THR A 122 4.83 2.91 0.29
C THR A 122 3.57 2.35 0.95
N LEU A 123 3.64 1.95 2.22
CA LEU A 123 2.48 1.52 2.99
C LEU A 123 1.42 2.64 3.10
N LEU A 124 1.82 3.86 3.42
CA LEU A 124 0.93 5.01 3.51
C LEU A 124 0.27 5.35 2.15
N VAL A 125 1.01 5.22 1.05
CA VAL A 125 0.47 5.36 -0.31
C VAL A 125 -0.61 4.31 -0.57
N LEU A 126 -0.37 3.04 -0.22
CA LEU A 126 -1.33 1.95 -0.43
C LEU A 126 -2.58 2.09 0.45
N GLN A 127 -2.40 2.47 1.72
CA GLN A 127 -3.50 2.71 2.64
C GLN A 127 -4.43 3.82 2.14
N ARG A 128 -3.87 4.89 1.55
CA ARG A 128 -4.69 6.01 1.05
C ARG A 128 -5.25 5.80 -0.35
N SER A 129 -4.56 5.05 -1.21
CA SER A 129 -4.95 4.88 -2.62
C SER A 129 -5.89 3.71 -2.89
N HIS A 130 -6.19 2.88 -1.88
CA HIS A 130 -7.08 1.70 -1.89
C HIS A 130 -7.24 1.01 -3.25
N ARG A 131 -6.47 -0.06 -3.50
CA ARG A 131 -6.42 -0.69 -4.83
C ARG A 131 -7.01 -2.09 -4.93
N THR A 132 -7.07 -2.90 -3.87
CA THR A 132 -7.83 -4.16 -3.90
C THR A 132 -8.57 -4.48 -2.60
N ALA A 133 -9.64 -5.28 -2.72
CA ALA A 133 -10.43 -5.75 -1.59
C ALA A 133 -9.66 -6.72 -0.66
N LEU A 134 -8.58 -7.34 -1.16
CA LEU A 134 -7.76 -8.27 -0.41
C LEU A 134 -6.88 -7.53 0.61
N PHE A 135 -6.20 -6.47 0.17
CA PHE A 135 -5.40 -5.63 1.05
C PHE A 135 -6.26 -4.95 2.13
N SER A 136 -7.47 -4.48 1.78
CA SER A 136 -8.39 -3.95 2.78
C SER A 136 -8.86 -5.01 3.78
N GLY A 137 -9.10 -6.26 3.34
CA GLY A 137 -9.48 -7.35 4.24
C GLY A 137 -8.36 -7.80 5.17
N CYS A 138 -7.10 -7.75 4.73
CA CYS A 138 -5.95 -8.15 5.53
C CYS A 138 -5.48 -7.09 6.54
N LEU A 139 -5.81 -5.81 6.32
CA LEU A 139 -5.44 -4.70 7.21
C LEU A 139 -6.62 -4.12 8.00
N GLY A 140 -7.86 -4.39 7.57
CA GLY A 140 -9.08 -3.80 8.14
C GLY A 140 -9.91 -4.74 9.01
N SER A 141 -9.40 -5.89 9.46
CA SER A 141 -10.17 -6.77 10.35
C SER A 141 -10.16 -6.27 11.80
N ASP A 142 -11.34 -6.17 12.42
CA ASP A 142 -11.61 -5.69 13.79
C ASP A 142 -10.71 -6.28 14.90
N SER A 143 -10.02 -7.40 14.66
CA SER A 143 -9.02 -7.96 15.57
C SER A 143 -7.73 -7.13 15.69
N PHE A 144 -7.49 -6.16 14.82
CA PHE A 144 -6.29 -5.30 14.79
C PHE A 144 -6.49 -3.91 15.40
N GLU A 145 -7.71 -3.53 15.80
CA GLU A 145 -7.97 -2.22 16.42
C GLU A 145 -7.18 -1.99 17.71
N ALA A 146 -6.78 -3.06 18.40
CA ALA A 146 -6.01 -2.95 19.64
C ALA A 146 -4.57 -2.41 19.41
N ASP A 147 -3.98 -2.65 18.23
CA ASP A 147 -2.54 -2.46 17.95
C ASP A 147 -2.25 -1.71 16.63
N GLN A 148 -3.13 -0.77 16.24
CA GLN A 148 -2.90 0.08 15.06
C GLN A 148 -1.56 0.85 15.08
N ALA A 149 -1.01 1.13 16.27
CA ALA A 149 0.31 1.75 16.42
C ALA A 149 1.49 0.80 16.11
N LEU A 150 1.30 -0.51 16.27
CA LEU A 150 2.34 -1.52 16.02
C LEU A 150 2.25 -2.12 14.62
N LEU A 151 1.09 -2.03 13.97
CA LEU A 151 0.88 -2.61 12.65
C LEU A 151 1.85 -2.05 11.59
N PRO A 152 2.10 -0.73 11.49
CA PRO A 152 3.13 -0.22 10.57
C PRO A 152 4.53 -0.74 10.91
N ALA A 153 4.89 -0.86 12.19
CA ALA A 153 6.19 -1.38 12.64
C ALA A 153 6.38 -2.84 12.20
N LEU A 154 5.36 -3.67 12.40
CA LEU A 154 5.36 -5.08 12.03
C LEU A 154 5.36 -5.29 10.50
N LEU A 155 4.67 -4.42 9.76
CA LEU A 155 4.54 -4.53 8.32
C LEU A 155 5.76 -4.00 7.56
N CYS A 156 6.42 -2.97 8.08
CA CYS A 156 7.59 -2.37 7.44
C CYS A 156 8.90 -3.03 7.87
N ASP A 157 8.83 -4.03 8.77
CA ASP A 157 10.00 -4.64 9.40
C ASP A 157 10.93 -3.56 10.00
N ALA A 158 10.30 -2.60 10.68
CA ALA A 158 10.94 -1.43 11.28
C ALA A 158 10.64 -1.41 12.77
N SER A 159 11.62 -1.02 13.58
CA SER A 159 11.39 -0.80 15.00
C SER A 159 10.47 0.41 15.21
N SER A 160 9.78 0.44 16.35
CA SER A 160 8.97 1.59 16.74
C SER A 160 9.80 2.89 16.83
N LEU A 161 11.09 2.79 17.14
CA LEU A 161 12.01 3.94 17.19
C LEU A 161 12.36 4.47 15.80
N GLU A 162 12.59 3.58 14.83
CA GLU A 162 12.83 3.96 13.43
C GLU A 162 11.59 4.64 12.83
N LEU A 163 10.39 4.14 13.12
CA LEU A 163 9.15 4.79 12.69
C LEU A 163 8.89 6.11 13.42
N ALA A 164 9.21 6.22 14.70
CA ALA A 164 9.13 7.50 15.40
C ALA A 164 10.03 8.57 14.74
N ALA A 165 11.24 8.19 14.34
CA ALA A 165 12.14 9.08 13.61
C ALA A 165 11.63 9.46 12.20
N PHE A 166 10.81 8.60 11.59
CA PHE A 166 10.13 8.88 10.33
C PHE A 166 8.97 9.88 10.51
N TYR A 167 8.26 9.82 11.65
CA TYR A 167 7.13 10.68 11.97
C TYR A 167 7.51 11.95 12.76
N ASP A 168 8.81 12.21 12.92
CA ASP A 168 9.33 13.40 13.60
C ASP A 168 8.92 14.68 12.86
N GLU A 169 8.25 15.59 13.58
CA GLU A 169 7.75 16.88 13.08
C GLU A 169 8.82 17.77 12.47
N GLU A 170 10.09 17.60 12.87
CA GLU A 170 11.20 18.38 12.32
C GLU A 170 11.58 17.95 10.89
N ARG A 171 11.11 16.78 10.43
CA ARG A 171 11.44 16.23 9.12
C ARG A 171 10.76 17.00 7.98
N PRO A 172 11.42 17.12 6.81
CA PRO A 172 10.88 17.90 5.70
C PRO A 172 9.54 17.39 5.15
N HIS A 173 9.33 16.08 5.05
CA HIS A 173 8.07 15.52 4.55
C HIS A 173 6.89 15.74 5.51
N ILE A 174 7.15 15.98 6.80
CA ILE A 174 6.12 16.38 7.77
C ILE A 174 5.86 17.88 7.66
N LYS A 175 6.90 18.71 7.70
CA LYS A 175 6.79 20.18 7.57
C LYS A 175 6.13 20.64 6.27
N GLU A 176 6.38 19.93 5.18
CA GLU A 176 5.79 20.20 3.87
C GLU A 176 4.35 19.69 3.76
N GLY A 177 3.80 19.05 4.80
CA GLY A 177 2.44 18.52 4.81
C GLY A 177 2.23 17.33 3.86
N ILE A 178 3.29 16.58 3.56
CA ILE A 178 3.20 15.37 2.74
C ILE A 178 2.64 14.23 3.59
N ILE A 179 3.14 14.08 4.81
CA ILE A 179 2.60 13.15 5.81
C ILE A 179 2.09 13.98 6.99
N HIS A 180 0.86 13.70 7.40
CA HIS A 180 0.24 14.25 8.60
C HIS A 180 0.37 13.23 9.72
N VAL A 181 0.81 13.68 10.90
CA VAL A 181 0.89 12.88 12.10
C VAL A 181 -0.11 13.46 13.08
N ASP A 182 -1.13 12.67 13.39
CA ASP A 182 -2.17 13.02 14.35
C ASP A 182 -1.90 12.28 15.65
N GLU A 183 -1.80 13.02 16.75
CA GLU A 183 -1.76 12.45 18.10
C GLU A 183 -3.18 12.36 18.67
N ASP A 184 -3.67 11.14 18.84
CA ASP A 184 -4.94 10.91 19.53
C ASP A 184 -4.81 11.21 21.03
N TYR A 185 -5.95 11.45 21.69
CA TYR A 185 -6.04 11.64 23.16
C TYR A 185 -5.39 10.52 23.99
N SER A 186 -5.15 9.34 23.39
CA SER A 186 -4.41 8.23 24.00
C SER A 186 -2.90 8.29 23.80
N SER A 187 -2.32 9.42 23.35
CA SER A 187 -0.90 9.55 22.96
C SER A 187 -0.46 8.55 21.88
N ARG A 188 -1.41 8.11 21.05
CA ARG A 188 -1.14 7.23 19.90
C ARG A 188 -0.93 8.14 18.70
N GLN A 189 0.25 8.06 18.09
CA GLN A 189 0.53 8.72 16.82
C GLN A 189 -0.02 7.88 15.68
N THR A 190 -0.90 8.48 14.88
CA THR A 190 -1.34 7.91 13.60
C THR A 190 -0.79 8.78 12.48
N ALA A 191 -0.23 8.15 11.45
CA ALA A 191 0.32 8.87 10.31
C ALA A 191 -0.53 8.62 9.07
N SER A 192 -0.78 9.67 8.29
CA SER A 192 -1.50 9.57 7.03
C SER A 192 -0.83 10.40 5.95
N LEU A 193 -0.77 9.88 4.72
CA LEU A 193 -0.31 10.65 3.57
C LEU A 193 -1.35 11.71 3.20
N SER A 194 -0.96 12.90 2.73
CA SER A 194 -1.91 13.89 2.21
C SER A 194 -2.57 13.43 0.90
N PHE A 195 -3.75 13.97 0.58
CA PHE A 195 -4.47 13.58 -0.64
C PHE A 195 -3.69 13.96 -1.89
N GLU A 196 -3.12 15.15 -1.86
CA GLU A 196 -2.35 15.75 -2.94
C GLU A 196 -1.09 14.96 -3.22
N ALA A 197 -0.34 14.60 -2.16
CA ALA A 197 0.85 13.77 -2.29
C ALA A 197 0.51 12.38 -2.83
N CYS A 198 -0.54 11.75 -2.32
CA CYS A 198 -0.99 10.45 -2.80
C CYS A 198 -1.35 10.48 -4.28
N ASP A 199 -2.17 11.44 -4.70
CA ASP A 199 -2.61 11.59 -6.09
C ASP A 199 -1.41 11.86 -7.03
N ALA A 200 -0.46 12.69 -6.61
CA ALA A 200 0.75 12.97 -7.39
C ALA A 200 1.68 11.76 -7.53
N ILE A 201 1.89 10.98 -6.46
CA ILE A 201 2.69 9.74 -6.51
C ILE A 201 2.03 8.68 -7.38
N VAL A 202 0.70 8.53 -7.26
CA VAL A 202 -0.07 7.45 -7.90
C VAL A 202 -0.35 7.73 -9.38
N ASN A 203 -0.73 8.97 -9.70
CA ASN A 203 -1.23 9.35 -11.02
C ASN A 203 -0.23 10.21 -11.82
N GLY A 204 0.87 10.64 -11.20
CA GLY A 204 1.87 11.52 -11.83
C GLY A 204 1.41 12.97 -11.94
N LEU A 205 2.28 13.83 -12.49
CA LEU A 205 2.00 15.25 -12.72
C LEU A 205 1.63 15.55 -14.19
N ARG A 206 1.62 14.53 -15.07
CA ARG A 206 1.10 14.64 -16.43
C ARG A 206 -0.23 13.92 -16.55
N ALA A 207 -1.21 14.62 -17.11
CA ALA A 207 -2.45 14.03 -17.58
C ALA A 207 -2.18 13.15 -18.82
N GLU A 208 -1.41 12.07 -18.67
CA GLU A 208 -1.34 11.08 -19.73
C GLU A 208 -2.66 10.33 -19.74
N ALA A 209 -3.32 10.41 -20.90
CA ALA A 209 -4.51 9.66 -21.21
C ALA A 209 -4.18 8.16 -21.21
N ARG A 210 -4.13 7.54 -20.03
CA ARG A 210 -4.33 6.10 -19.96
C ARG A 210 -5.78 5.82 -20.34
N PRO A 211 -6.04 4.88 -21.27
CA PRO A 211 -7.39 4.43 -21.53
C PRO A 211 -7.94 3.89 -20.22
N ASP A 212 -9.12 4.37 -19.83
CA ASP A 212 -9.85 3.97 -18.63
C ASP A 212 -10.14 2.46 -18.67
N SER A 213 -9.19 1.60 -18.30
CA SER A 213 -9.44 0.17 -18.09
C SER A 213 -10.14 -0.12 -16.76
N TYR A 214 -10.46 0.93 -15.99
CA TYR A 214 -11.13 0.85 -14.69
C TYR A 214 -12.34 1.77 -14.61
N ARG A 215 -13.26 1.68 -15.57
CA ARG A 215 -14.69 1.84 -15.30
C ARG A 215 -15.46 0.85 -16.16
N ARG A 216 -16.11 -0.13 -15.53
CA ARG A 216 -17.28 -0.77 -16.15
C ARG A 216 -18.22 0.36 -16.57
N PRO A 217 -18.59 0.50 -17.85
CA PRO A 217 -19.65 1.43 -18.20
C PRO A 217 -20.92 0.85 -17.60
N TYR A 218 -21.50 1.55 -16.62
CA TYR A 218 -22.93 1.47 -16.44
C TYR A 218 -23.52 2.00 -17.75
N LEU A 219 -24.03 1.07 -18.57
CA LEU A 219 -24.86 1.37 -19.73
C LEU A 219 -26.03 2.22 -19.22
N VAL A 220 -25.94 3.53 -19.40
CA VAL A 220 -27.12 4.39 -19.40
C VAL A 220 -27.77 4.17 -20.77
N PRO A 221 -28.95 3.55 -20.86
CA PRO A 221 -29.61 3.38 -22.13
C PRO A 221 -30.14 4.74 -22.57
N GLY A 222 -29.63 5.26 -23.69
CA GLY A 222 -30.28 6.37 -24.41
C GLY A 222 -29.47 7.66 -24.58
N SER A 223 -28.27 7.59 -25.16
CA SER A 223 -27.72 8.78 -25.84
C SER A 223 -27.12 8.39 -27.19
N SER A 224 -27.93 8.52 -28.23
CA SER A 224 -27.47 8.61 -29.61
C SER A 224 -26.61 9.86 -29.78
N GLY A 225 -25.33 9.70 -30.15
CA GLY A 225 -24.53 10.81 -30.66
C GLY A 225 -23.03 10.64 -30.43
N VAL A 226 -22.29 10.42 -31.53
CA VAL A 226 -20.82 10.48 -31.59
C VAL A 226 -20.28 11.84 -31.10
N GLU A 227 -21.09 12.90 -31.15
CA GLU A 227 -20.78 14.23 -30.62
C GLU A 227 -20.84 14.31 -29.08
N GLY A 228 -21.65 13.49 -28.43
CA GLY A 228 -21.79 13.44 -26.97
C GLY A 228 -20.57 12.82 -26.27
N GLU A 229 -19.98 11.79 -26.89
CA GLU A 229 -18.74 11.18 -26.39
C GLU A 229 -17.53 12.10 -26.55
N ALA A 230 -17.45 12.84 -27.67
CA ALA A 230 -16.39 13.83 -27.89
C ALA A 230 -16.50 15.01 -26.91
N ALA A 231 -17.72 15.50 -26.66
CA ALA A 231 -17.96 16.55 -25.67
C ALA A 231 -17.69 16.06 -24.22
N ALA A 232 -18.07 14.82 -23.90
CA ALA A 232 -17.77 14.20 -22.61
C ALA A 232 -16.26 13.94 -22.43
N ALA A 233 -15.55 13.57 -23.49
CA ALA A 233 -14.09 13.39 -23.45
C ALA A 233 -13.37 14.73 -23.24
N ARG A 234 -13.82 15.80 -23.92
CA ARG A 234 -13.27 17.16 -23.76
C ARG A 234 -13.48 17.71 -22.35
N THR A 235 -14.70 17.62 -21.82
CA THR A 235 -15.01 18.04 -20.43
C THR A 235 -14.25 17.23 -19.39
N ARG A 236 -14.05 15.91 -19.61
CA ARG A 236 -13.18 15.09 -18.74
C ARG A 236 -11.71 15.50 -18.81
N ALA A 237 -11.19 15.79 -20.00
CA ALA A 237 -9.82 16.25 -20.18
C ALA A 237 -9.60 17.61 -19.50
N GLU A 238 -10.58 18.51 -19.61
CA GLU A 238 -10.55 19.82 -18.94
C GLU A 238 -10.62 19.68 -17.41
N ALA A 239 -11.52 18.84 -16.90
CA ALA A 239 -11.59 18.55 -15.46
C ALA A 239 -10.29 17.91 -14.92
N LYS A 240 -9.66 17.01 -15.68
CA LYS A 240 -8.34 16.43 -15.35
C LYS A 240 -7.26 17.52 -15.27
N ARG A 241 -7.26 18.45 -16.24
CA ARG A 241 -6.30 19.56 -16.29
C ARG A 241 -6.47 20.52 -15.11
N VAL A 242 -7.71 20.91 -14.79
CA VAL A 242 -8.01 21.75 -13.62
C VAL A 242 -7.59 21.07 -12.32
N LYS A 243 -7.82 19.76 -12.18
CA LYS A 243 -7.36 18.99 -11.02
C LYS A 243 -5.83 19.01 -10.91
N LEU A 244 -5.13 18.82 -12.03
CA LEU A 244 -3.68 18.86 -12.11
C LEU A 244 -3.11 20.22 -11.71
N ASP A 245 -3.65 21.30 -12.27
CA ASP A 245 -3.20 22.66 -11.96
C ASP A 245 -3.40 22.97 -10.47
N ARG A 246 -4.50 22.49 -9.87
CA ARG A 246 -4.75 22.62 -8.43
C ARG A 246 -3.76 21.81 -7.58
N LEU A 247 -3.37 20.61 -8.02
CA LEU A 247 -2.35 19.80 -7.33
C LEU A 247 -0.99 20.49 -7.37
N ARG A 248 -0.58 20.97 -8.54
CA ARG A 248 0.69 21.71 -8.70
C ARG A 248 0.74 22.96 -7.84
N LEU A 249 -0.37 23.70 -7.76
CA LEU A 249 -0.47 24.88 -6.89
C LEU A 249 -0.35 24.51 -5.41
N LYS A 250 -0.95 23.41 -4.96
CA LYS A 250 -0.86 22.97 -3.56
C LYS A 250 0.51 22.42 -3.18
N LEU A 251 1.17 21.74 -4.11
CA LEU A 251 2.49 21.13 -3.92
C LEU A 251 3.64 22.06 -4.33
N SER A 252 3.34 23.30 -4.74
CA SER A 252 4.36 24.24 -5.22
C SER A 252 5.38 24.52 -4.11
N GLY A 253 6.65 24.27 -4.39
CA GLY A 253 7.74 24.46 -3.43
C GLY A 253 8.05 23.25 -2.54
N THR A 254 7.37 22.12 -2.72
CA THR A 254 7.69 20.87 -2.03
C THR A 254 8.79 20.08 -2.76
N LYS A 255 9.60 19.32 -2.02
CA LYS A 255 10.59 18.40 -2.63
C LYS A 255 9.91 17.30 -3.45
N LEU A 256 8.69 16.92 -3.08
CA LEU A 256 7.86 15.99 -3.83
C LEU A 256 7.66 16.44 -5.28
N LEU A 257 7.31 17.72 -5.51
CA LEU A 257 7.10 18.22 -6.87
C LEU A 257 8.39 18.16 -7.69
N MET A 258 9.53 18.56 -7.10
CA MET A 258 10.83 18.53 -7.77
C MET A 258 11.25 17.09 -8.14
N ALA A 259 11.01 16.13 -7.24
CA ALA A 259 11.28 14.72 -7.48
C ALA A 259 10.48 14.19 -8.67
N LEU A 260 9.19 14.51 -8.73
CA LEU A 260 8.31 14.05 -9.79
C LEU A 260 8.59 14.73 -11.14
N ASP A 261 8.87 16.04 -11.16
CA ASP A 261 9.26 16.76 -12.38
C ASP A 261 10.58 16.21 -12.97
N SER A 262 11.52 15.78 -12.12
CA SER A 262 12.79 15.20 -12.56
C SER A 262 12.63 13.87 -13.31
N LEU A 263 11.63 13.06 -12.93
CA LEU A 263 11.30 11.81 -13.62
C LEU A 263 10.64 12.06 -14.97
N GLU A 264 9.90 13.17 -15.09
CA GLU A 264 9.19 13.55 -16.31
C GLU A 264 10.09 14.25 -17.35
N GLY A 265 11.30 14.66 -16.95
CA GLY A 265 12.33 15.24 -17.82
C GLY A 265 13.43 14.27 -18.24
N ALA A 266 13.40 13.02 -17.76
CA ALA A 266 14.33 11.98 -18.20
C ALA A 266 13.95 11.52 -19.63
N PRO A 267 14.92 11.44 -20.56
CA PRO A 267 14.70 11.11 -21.97
C PRO A 267 14.15 9.70 -22.20
#